data_AF-A0AAW1AVP2-F1
#
_entry.id   AF-A0AAW1AVP2-F1
#
_cell.length_a   1.000
_cell.length_b   1.000
_cell.length_c   1.000
_cell.angle_alpha   90.00
_cell.angle_beta   90.00
_cell.angle_gamma   90.00
#
_symmetry.space_group_name_H-M   'P 1'
#
loop_
_entity.id
_entity.type
_entity.pdbx_description
1 polymer ?
#
loop_
_entity_poly.entity_id
_entity_poly.type
_entity_poly.pdbx_seq_one_letter_code
_entity_poly.pdbx_strand_id
1 'polypeptide(L)'
;MRTLEKITTLSLHNWLTVEKFVRLLPRCTMSSGDQQQLRPLIKPTFTEKQAAELVRRIFGLEVSQLKSLPSYDDQNFHLSAAASFPEKGESTGDFVLKIINAEDSKNTDLIEVQTQIMMFLNSEGFPVAMPHLTQDGKVMFLETVDAGSSTQTFAVRLLSYLPGKTVATLPVTPPILFEIGQMAAQLDKVLAEKFQHPLIKSLHRGEFIWNLTNVPFLKKYIYALRKSKHLNAVVQVIEQFQINIIPKLSTFRPCINHGDFNDHNILVDLVSTSPNPEYRISGILDFSDMSYGYYVFEVAITIMYMMIESQEPLLVGGHVLAGFESVVPLTPEERAALFLLVCGRYAQSLVIAAHTTLLHPENEEYLMITAKTGWKHLMMLVEMGQETVEQIWFQTAESYRK
;
A
#
# COMPACT_ATOMS: atom_id res chain seq x y z
N MET A 1 3.71 -47.63 5.18
CA MET A 1 2.30 -47.21 5.23
C MET A 1 1.98 -46.95 6.69
N ARG A 2 1.62 -45.77 7.20
CA ARG A 2 1.36 -44.44 6.66
C ARG A 2 1.84 -43.46 7.73
N THR A 3 2.56 -42.42 7.34
CA THR A 3 2.82 -41.23 8.16
C THR A 3 2.39 -40.06 7.29
N LEU A 4 1.19 -39.54 7.53
CA LEU A 4 0.62 -38.36 6.86
C LEU A 4 -0.65 -38.01 7.62
N GLU A 5 -0.53 -37.14 8.62
CA GLU A 5 -1.61 -36.31 9.17
C GLU A 5 -1.03 -35.51 10.34
N LYS A 6 -0.53 -34.30 10.05
CA LYS A 6 -0.41 -33.15 10.96
C LYS A 6 0.26 -31.97 10.24
N ILE A 7 -0.42 -31.42 9.23
CA ILE A 7 -0.19 -30.05 8.75
C ILE A 7 -1.56 -29.46 8.39
N THR A 8 -2.36 -29.09 9.40
CA THR A 8 -3.57 -28.29 9.21
C THR A 8 -3.89 -27.57 10.50
N THR A 9 -3.14 -26.50 10.80
CA THR A 9 -3.52 -25.37 11.66
C THR A 9 -2.36 -24.36 11.69
N LEU A 10 -2.13 -23.65 10.57
CA LEU A 10 -1.40 -22.39 10.59
C LEU A 10 -2.43 -21.26 10.57
N SER A 11 -2.37 -20.45 11.62
CA SER A 11 -3.20 -19.30 11.94
C SER A 11 -3.42 -18.37 10.74
N LEU A 12 -4.68 -18.01 10.50
CA LEU A 12 -5.16 -17.03 9.52
C LEU A 12 -4.97 -15.55 9.98
N HIS A 13 -4.20 -15.29 11.04
CA HIS A 13 -4.00 -13.94 11.57
C HIS A 13 -2.59 -13.44 11.27
N ASN A 14 -2.46 -12.50 10.32
CA ASN A 14 -1.54 -11.34 10.26
C ASN A 14 -1.48 -10.82 8.81
N TRP A 15 -2.24 -9.77 8.48
CA TRP A 15 -2.44 -9.34 7.07
C TRP A 15 -2.32 -7.84 6.80
N LEU A 16 -1.79 -7.05 7.72
CA LEU A 16 -2.03 -5.62 7.64
C LEU A 16 -0.89 -4.78 8.25
N THR A 17 -0.53 -3.71 7.52
CA THR A 17 0.51 -2.73 7.85
C THR A 17 -0.07 -1.50 8.54
N VAL A 18 0.81 -0.73 9.19
CA VAL A 18 0.49 0.55 9.85
C VAL A 18 -0.20 1.54 8.91
N GLU A 19 0.15 1.53 7.63
CA GLU A 19 -0.25 2.58 6.69
C GLU A 19 -1.75 2.69 6.51
N LYS A 20 -2.40 1.54 6.64
CA LYS A 20 -3.85 1.38 6.56
C LYS A 20 -4.58 1.76 7.84
N PHE A 21 -3.89 2.11 8.94
CA PHE A 21 -4.53 2.41 10.23
C PHE A 21 -4.77 3.91 10.50
N VAL A 22 -4.11 4.77 9.73
CA VAL A 22 -3.79 6.15 10.17
C VAL A 22 -4.70 7.18 9.50
N ARG A 23 -5.47 6.80 8.50
CA ARG A 23 -6.28 7.75 7.74
C ARG A 23 -7.46 8.34 8.52
N LEU A 24 -7.61 7.98 9.81
CA LEU A 24 -8.41 8.65 10.84
C LEU A 24 -7.87 10.03 11.29
N LEU A 25 -6.73 10.50 10.76
CA LEU A 25 -6.15 11.79 11.12
C LEU A 25 -6.74 12.94 10.29
N PRO A 26 -7.44 13.91 10.91
CA PRO A 26 -7.86 15.11 10.20
C PRO A 26 -6.65 15.99 9.83
N ARG A 27 -6.82 16.81 8.78
CA ARG A 27 -6.02 18.03 8.58
C ARG A 27 -6.15 18.87 9.86
N CYS A 28 -5.11 18.91 10.69
CA CYS A 28 -5.11 19.74 11.90
C CYS A 28 -5.14 21.23 11.51
N THR A 29 -6.32 21.84 11.49
CA THR A 29 -6.46 23.25 11.84
C THR A 29 -6.56 23.33 13.35
N MET A 30 -5.49 23.78 14.01
CA MET A 30 -5.51 24.00 15.46
C MET A 30 -6.48 25.13 15.80
N SER A 31 -7.60 24.78 16.44
CA SER A 31 -8.32 25.68 17.34
C SER A 31 -8.07 25.18 18.75
N SER A 32 -7.56 26.06 19.60
CA SER A 32 -7.27 25.78 21.01
C SER A 32 -8.56 25.57 21.81
N GLY A 33 -8.65 24.43 22.51
CA GLY A 33 -9.59 24.22 23.61
C GLY A 33 -10.60 23.10 23.40
N ASP A 34 -10.49 22.10 24.28
CA ASP A 34 -11.53 21.19 24.77
C ASP A 34 -12.28 20.20 23.86
N GLN A 35 -12.50 19.04 24.49
CA GLN A 35 -13.36 17.90 24.16
C GLN A 35 -12.75 16.79 23.29
N GLN A 36 -12.45 15.67 23.97
CA GLN A 36 -12.52 14.32 23.42
C GLN A 36 -13.94 14.08 22.89
N GLN A 37 -14.28 14.63 21.73
CA GLN A 37 -15.44 14.19 20.98
C GLN A 37 -15.12 12.81 20.39
N LEU A 38 -15.88 11.80 20.82
CA LEU A 38 -15.97 10.51 20.15
C LEU A 38 -16.22 10.77 18.66
N ARG A 39 -15.19 10.54 17.84
CA ARG A 39 -15.24 10.78 16.40
C ARG A 39 -16.23 9.79 15.77
N PRO A 40 -17.01 10.20 14.76
CA PRO A 40 -17.88 9.27 14.05
C PRO A 40 -17.05 8.14 13.47
N LEU A 41 -17.50 6.88 13.63
CA LEU A 41 -16.91 5.75 12.93
C LEU A 41 -16.95 6.05 11.42
N ILE A 42 -15.77 6.23 10.82
CA ILE A 42 -15.66 6.40 9.35
C ILE A 42 -15.77 5.05 8.64
N LYS A 43 -15.49 3.96 9.35
CA LYS A 43 -15.52 2.61 8.82
C LYS A 43 -16.97 2.16 8.58
N PRO A 44 -17.29 1.63 7.38
CA PRO A 44 -18.59 1.05 7.12
C PRO A 44 -18.86 -0.21 7.98
N THR A 45 -20.12 -0.43 8.37
CA THR A 45 -20.54 -1.56 9.22
C THR A 45 -21.67 -2.39 8.56
N PHE A 46 -21.59 -2.56 7.25
CA PHE A 46 -22.57 -3.37 6.51
C PHE A 46 -22.47 -4.84 6.92
N THR A 47 -23.63 -5.47 7.10
CA THR A 47 -23.70 -6.93 7.27
C THR A 47 -23.49 -7.64 5.94
N GLU A 48 -23.16 -8.93 5.98
CA GLU A 48 -23.02 -9.75 4.77
C GLU A 48 -24.30 -9.75 3.90
N LYS A 49 -25.48 -9.70 4.53
CA LYS A 49 -26.77 -9.58 3.84
C LYS A 49 -26.90 -8.25 3.11
N GLN A 50 -26.60 -7.14 3.78
CA GLN A 50 -26.64 -5.82 3.15
C GLN A 50 -25.61 -5.71 2.02
N ALA A 51 -24.40 -6.26 2.19
CA ALA A 51 -23.38 -6.31 1.16
C ALA A 51 -23.84 -7.10 -0.08
N ALA A 52 -24.49 -8.26 0.10
CA ALA A 52 -25.07 -9.02 -1.01
C ALA A 52 -26.19 -8.24 -1.73
N GLU A 53 -27.03 -7.52 -0.98
CA GLU A 53 -28.06 -6.66 -1.55
C GLU A 53 -27.49 -5.50 -2.36
N LEU A 54 -26.41 -4.87 -1.88
CA LEU A 54 -25.66 -3.85 -2.64
C LEU A 54 -25.16 -4.42 -3.97
N VAL A 55 -24.56 -5.62 -3.94
CA VAL A 55 -24.00 -6.24 -5.14
C VAL A 55 -25.07 -6.50 -6.19
N ARG A 56 -26.21 -7.09 -5.79
CA ARG A 56 -27.34 -7.33 -6.68
C ARG A 56 -27.92 -6.03 -7.23
N ARG A 57 -28.16 -5.04 -6.37
CA ARG A 57 -28.80 -3.77 -6.76
C ARG A 57 -27.92 -2.92 -7.67
N ILE A 58 -26.63 -2.83 -7.37
CA ILE A 58 -25.70 -1.90 -8.03
C ILE A 58 -25.05 -2.54 -9.27
N PHE A 59 -24.71 -3.82 -9.20
CA PHE A 59 -23.95 -4.52 -10.24
C PHE A 59 -24.76 -5.60 -10.98
N GLY A 60 -25.95 -5.95 -10.49
CA GLY A 60 -26.82 -6.94 -11.16
C GLY A 60 -26.36 -8.38 -11.02
N LEU A 61 -25.52 -8.67 -10.02
CA LEU A 61 -24.95 -9.99 -9.82
C LEU A 61 -25.64 -10.69 -8.64
N GLU A 62 -26.05 -11.94 -8.87
CA GLU A 62 -26.59 -12.80 -7.81
C GLU A 62 -25.44 -13.47 -7.05
N VAL A 63 -25.35 -13.15 -5.75
CA VAL A 63 -24.28 -13.61 -4.87
C VAL A 63 -24.59 -15.00 -4.33
N SER A 64 -23.71 -15.96 -4.58
CA SER A 64 -23.85 -17.35 -4.09
C SER A 64 -23.11 -17.57 -2.77
N GLN A 65 -21.96 -16.91 -2.58
CA GLN A 65 -21.17 -16.94 -1.35
C GLN A 65 -20.61 -15.55 -1.09
N LEU A 66 -20.55 -15.15 0.18
CA LEU A 66 -19.96 -13.89 0.61
C LEU A 66 -19.28 -14.07 1.96
N LYS A 67 -18.11 -13.48 2.12
CA LYS A 67 -17.34 -13.53 3.35
C LYS A 67 -16.60 -12.21 3.55
N SER A 68 -16.65 -11.69 4.79
CA SER A 68 -15.83 -10.53 5.17
C SER A 68 -14.33 -10.81 4.99
N LEU A 69 -13.62 -9.83 4.43
CA LEU A 69 -12.16 -9.80 4.36
C LEU A 69 -11.59 -8.86 5.43
N PRO A 70 -10.40 -9.17 5.97
CA PRO A 70 -9.67 -8.24 6.83
C PRO A 70 -9.54 -6.87 6.13
N SER A 71 -9.95 -5.84 6.85
CA SER A 71 -9.98 -4.46 6.36
C SER A 71 -9.98 -3.53 7.57
N TYR A 72 -9.40 -2.34 7.43
CA TYR A 72 -9.28 -1.38 8.53
C TYR A 72 -10.22 -0.19 8.37
N ASP A 73 -9.88 0.79 7.53
CA ASP A 73 -10.72 1.96 7.28
C ASP A 73 -11.93 1.61 6.41
N ASP A 74 -11.67 0.84 5.36
CA ASP A 74 -12.70 0.36 4.44
C ASP A 74 -13.35 -0.93 4.95
N GLN A 75 -14.39 -1.38 4.28
CA GLN A 75 -15.00 -2.69 4.49
C GLN A 75 -14.95 -3.51 3.19
N ASN A 76 -14.25 -4.64 3.24
CA ASN A 76 -14.04 -5.50 2.08
C ASN A 76 -14.76 -6.84 2.25
N PHE A 77 -15.37 -7.35 1.19
CA PHE A 77 -15.98 -8.68 1.15
C PHE A 77 -15.49 -9.45 -0.07
N HIS A 78 -15.08 -10.69 0.14
CA HIS A 78 -14.89 -11.65 -0.93
C HIS A 78 -16.23 -12.29 -1.25
N LEU A 79 -16.59 -12.37 -2.52
CA LEU A 79 -17.84 -12.97 -2.94
C LEU A 79 -17.69 -13.76 -4.23
N SER A 80 -18.48 -14.81 -4.35
CA SER A 80 -18.67 -15.55 -5.60
C SER A 80 -20.04 -15.20 -6.15
N ALA A 81 -20.11 -14.86 -7.43
CA ALA A 81 -21.37 -14.51 -8.09
C ALA A 81 -21.45 -15.10 -9.50
N ALA A 82 -22.67 -15.42 -9.95
CA ALA A 82 -22.91 -15.79 -11.33
C ALA A 82 -22.78 -14.53 -12.20
N ALA A 83 -21.84 -14.55 -13.15
CA ALA A 83 -21.63 -13.45 -14.08
C ALA A 83 -21.71 -13.98 -15.52
N SER A 84 -22.33 -13.18 -16.40
CA SER A 84 -22.35 -13.44 -17.83
C SER A 84 -21.05 -12.92 -18.44
N PHE A 85 -20.18 -13.82 -18.88
CA PHE A 85 -18.94 -13.44 -19.56
C PHE A 85 -19.12 -13.57 -21.07
N PRO A 86 -18.74 -12.56 -21.88
CA PRO A 86 -18.97 -12.55 -23.32
C PRO A 86 -18.48 -13.81 -24.07
N GLU A 87 -17.42 -14.45 -23.58
CA GLU A 87 -16.80 -15.63 -24.21
C GLU A 87 -17.05 -16.96 -23.47
N LYS A 88 -17.52 -16.92 -22.22
CA LYS A 88 -17.67 -18.13 -21.37
C LYS A 88 -19.11 -18.47 -20.99
N GLY A 89 -20.09 -17.67 -21.42
CA GLY A 89 -21.48 -17.81 -20.97
C GLY A 89 -21.64 -17.43 -19.49
N GLU A 90 -22.71 -17.88 -18.86
CA GLU A 90 -22.86 -17.76 -17.41
C GLU A 90 -21.84 -18.65 -16.70
N SER A 91 -20.92 -18.04 -15.94
CA SER A 91 -20.01 -18.78 -15.06
C SER A 91 -19.87 -18.05 -13.73
N THR A 92 -19.53 -18.80 -12.69
CA THR A 92 -19.28 -18.22 -11.37
C THR A 92 -17.90 -17.57 -11.37
N GLY A 93 -17.84 -16.27 -11.06
CA GLY A 93 -16.61 -15.52 -10.85
C GLY A 93 -16.47 -15.08 -9.40
N ASP A 94 -15.23 -14.87 -8.97
CA ASP A 94 -14.89 -14.33 -7.66
C ASP A 94 -14.59 -12.83 -7.75
N PHE A 95 -15.07 -12.08 -6.76
CA PHE A 95 -14.99 -10.64 -6.70
C PHE A 95 -14.65 -10.15 -5.29
N VAL A 96 -14.19 -8.91 -5.21
CA VAL A 96 -14.04 -8.14 -3.98
C VAL A 96 -14.97 -6.94 -4.04
N LEU A 97 -15.99 -6.93 -3.18
CA LEU A 97 -16.76 -5.71 -2.90
C LEU A 97 -15.96 -4.86 -1.92
N LYS A 98 -15.62 -3.63 -2.32
CA LYS A 98 -14.93 -2.66 -1.47
C LYS A 98 -15.86 -1.49 -1.20
N ILE A 99 -16.19 -1.29 0.07
CA ILE A 99 -16.96 -0.16 0.59
C ILE A 99 -15.95 0.78 1.25
N ILE A 100 -15.70 1.93 0.63
CA ILE A 100 -14.70 2.90 1.06
C ILE A 100 -15.25 3.69 2.24
N ASN A 101 -14.40 3.99 3.21
CA ASN A 101 -14.74 4.75 4.41
C ASN A 101 -15.39 6.12 4.10
N ALA A 102 -16.15 6.64 5.07
CA ALA A 102 -16.95 7.85 4.90
C ALA A 102 -16.12 9.12 4.64
N GLU A 103 -14.85 9.16 5.07
CA GLU A 103 -13.98 10.32 4.86
C GLU A 103 -13.41 10.33 3.45
N ASP A 104 -12.79 9.24 3.03
CA ASP A 104 -12.22 9.11 1.67
C ASP A 104 -13.32 9.18 0.60
N SER A 105 -14.54 8.70 0.92
CA SER A 105 -15.72 8.80 0.04
C SER A 105 -16.16 10.22 -0.27
N LYS A 106 -15.67 11.23 0.46
CA LYS A 106 -15.89 12.65 0.13
C LYS A 106 -15.10 13.10 -1.10
N ASN A 107 -14.05 12.37 -1.49
CA ASN A 107 -13.21 12.70 -2.63
C ASN A 107 -13.46 11.72 -3.79
N THR A 108 -14.62 11.86 -4.43
CA THR A 108 -15.05 11.01 -5.54
C THR A 108 -14.10 11.06 -6.72
N ASP A 109 -13.54 12.23 -7.02
CA ASP A 109 -12.62 12.39 -8.16
C ASP A 109 -11.34 11.58 -8.00
N LEU A 110 -10.83 11.49 -6.76
CA LEU A 110 -9.67 10.65 -6.43
C LEU A 110 -10.00 9.17 -6.60
N ILE A 111 -11.14 8.71 -6.08
CA ILE A 111 -11.57 7.31 -6.17
C ILE A 111 -11.79 6.92 -7.64
N GLU A 112 -12.38 7.82 -8.42
CA GLU A 112 -12.59 7.61 -9.85
C GLU A 112 -11.26 7.46 -10.59
N VAL A 113 -10.31 8.39 -10.43
CA VAL A 113 -9.03 8.27 -11.12
C VAL A 113 -8.24 7.03 -10.68
N GLN A 114 -8.27 6.67 -9.39
CA GLN A 114 -7.64 5.43 -8.91
C GLN A 114 -8.27 4.19 -9.57
N THR A 115 -9.59 4.19 -9.74
CA THR A 115 -10.30 3.06 -10.36
C THR A 115 -10.05 3.00 -11.87
N GLN A 116 -9.98 4.15 -12.55
CA GLN A 116 -9.62 4.23 -13.96
C GLN A 116 -8.16 3.80 -14.21
N ILE A 117 -7.25 4.10 -13.28
CA ILE A 117 -5.87 3.59 -13.33
C ILE A 117 -5.84 2.06 -13.29
N MET A 118 -6.65 1.44 -12.42
CA MET A 118 -6.73 -0.03 -12.37
C MET A 118 -7.21 -0.62 -13.70
N MET A 119 -8.24 -0.02 -14.33
CA MET A 119 -8.73 -0.44 -15.65
C MET A 119 -7.64 -0.28 -16.72
N PHE A 120 -6.94 0.85 -16.73
CA PHE A 120 -5.84 1.13 -17.66
C PHE A 120 -4.69 0.12 -17.51
N LEU A 121 -4.22 -0.09 -16.28
CA LEU A 121 -3.13 -1.04 -15.99
C LEU A 121 -3.51 -2.47 -16.40
N ASN A 122 -4.75 -2.88 -16.14
CA ASN A 122 -5.25 -4.18 -16.59
C ASN A 122 -5.20 -4.29 -18.12
N SER A 123 -5.60 -3.24 -18.84
CA SER A 123 -5.54 -3.20 -20.31
C SER A 123 -4.12 -3.21 -20.88
N GLU A 124 -3.14 -2.72 -20.12
CA GLU A 124 -1.71 -2.79 -20.44
C GLU A 124 -1.07 -4.13 -20.02
N GLY A 125 -1.86 -5.09 -19.52
CA GLY A 125 -1.41 -6.43 -19.17
C GLY A 125 -0.81 -6.58 -17.77
N PHE A 126 -0.96 -5.57 -16.90
CA PHE A 126 -0.50 -5.69 -15.51
C PHE A 126 -1.44 -6.60 -14.70
N PRO A 127 -0.89 -7.36 -13.72
CA PRO A 127 -1.68 -8.23 -12.86
C PRO A 127 -2.42 -7.41 -11.79
N VAL A 128 -3.42 -6.63 -12.20
CA VAL A 128 -4.24 -5.80 -11.32
C VAL A 128 -5.70 -6.20 -11.40
N ALA A 129 -6.44 -5.98 -10.32
CA ALA A 129 -7.87 -6.29 -10.29
C ALA A 129 -8.61 -5.41 -11.30
N MET A 130 -9.50 -6.03 -12.08
CA MET A 130 -10.36 -5.33 -13.03
C MET A 130 -11.61 -4.80 -12.30
N PRO A 131 -11.86 -3.48 -12.30
CA PRO A 131 -13.11 -2.93 -11.80
C PRO A 131 -14.31 -3.39 -12.64
N HIS A 132 -15.35 -3.84 -11.96
CA HIS A 132 -16.63 -4.18 -12.56
C HIS A 132 -17.54 -2.95 -12.50
N LEU A 133 -18.05 -2.53 -13.66
CA LEU A 133 -18.93 -1.37 -13.75
C LEU A 133 -20.29 -1.67 -13.11
N THR A 134 -20.91 -0.63 -12.58
CA THR A 134 -22.31 -0.66 -12.15
C THR A 134 -23.25 -0.90 -13.33
N GLN A 135 -24.52 -1.23 -13.07
CA GLN A 135 -25.53 -1.38 -14.12
C GLN A 135 -25.71 -0.12 -14.98
N ASP A 136 -25.45 1.07 -14.43
CA ASP A 136 -25.47 2.35 -15.16
C ASP A 136 -24.11 2.73 -15.78
N GLY A 137 -23.15 1.80 -15.81
CA GLY A 137 -21.87 1.95 -16.51
C GLY A 137 -20.83 2.81 -15.78
N LYS A 138 -21.00 3.06 -14.48
CA LYS A 138 -20.06 3.84 -13.65
C LYS A 138 -19.04 2.94 -12.97
N VAL A 139 -17.91 3.52 -12.58
CA VAL A 139 -16.82 2.81 -11.88
C VAL A 139 -17.07 2.63 -10.38
N MET A 140 -18.03 3.37 -9.82
CA MET A 140 -18.43 3.30 -8.41
C MET A 140 -19.88 3.78 -8.21
N PHE A 141 -20.44 3.45 -7.06
CA PHE A 141 -21.74 3.94 -6.59
C PHE A 141 -21.60 4.61 -5.23
N LEU A 142 -22.34 5.69 -4.97
CA LEU A 142 -22.37 6.34 -3.66
C LEU A 142 -23.57 5.85 -2.86
N GLU A 143 -23.31 5.01 -1.86
CA GLU A 143 -24.33 4.49 -0.96
C GLU A 143 -24.46 5.43 0.25
N THR A 144 -25.64 6.01 0.43
CA THR A 144 -25.95 6.84 1.61
C THR A 144 -26.74 6.04 2.62
N VAL A 145 -26.23 5.97 3.85
CA VAL A 145 -26.86 5.26 4.99
C VAL A 145 -27.22 6.27 6.06
N ASP A 146 -28.42 6.11 6.62
CA ASP A 146 -28.85 6.86 7.80
C ASP A 146 -28.20 6.26 9.06
N ALA A 147 -27.31 7.02 9.70
CA ALA A 147 -26.67 6.67 10.96
C ALA A 147 -27.39 7.31 12.17
N GLY A 148 -28.70 7.59 12.03
CA GLY A 148 -29.58 8.12 13.06
C GLY A 148 -29.45 9.63 13.25
N SER A 149 -28.29 10.11 13.69
CA SER A 149 -28.04 11.55 13.90
C SER A 149 -27.39 12.25 12.72
N SER A 150 -26.92 11.49 11.72
CA SER A 150 -26.32 12.01 10.49
C SER A 150 -26.42 10.98 9.38
N THR A 151 -26.40 11.43 8.13
CA THR A 151 -26.24 10.55 6.96
C THR A 151 -24.76 10.38 6.63
N GLN A 152 -24.30 9.15 6.44
CA GLN A 152 -22.96 8.84 5.96
C GLN A 152 -23.04 8.37 4.51
N THR A 153 -22.07 8.76 3.69
CA THR A 153 -21.98 8.32 2.29
C THR A 153 -20.70 7.52 2.09
N PHE A 154 -20.83 6.37 1.44
CA PHE A 154 -19.74 5.43 1.19
C PHE A 154 -19.65 5.15 -0.32
N ALA A 155 -18.46 5.28 -0.88
CA ALA A 155 -18.19 4.87 -2.24
C ALA A 155 -18.03 3.34 -2.30
N VAL A 156 -18.81 2.71 -3.17
CA VAL A 156 -18.87 1.26 -3.36
C VAL A 156 -18.32 0.93 -4.73
N ARG A 157 -17.34 0.02 -4.79
CA ARG A 157 -16.82 -0.54 -6.05
C ARG A 157 -16.68 -2.06 -5.96
N LEU A 158 -16.81 -2.71 -7.10
CA LEU A 158 -16.63 -4.14 -7.23
C LEU A 158 -15.40 -4.41 -8.10
N LEU A 159 -14.52 -5.30 -7.65
CA LEU A 159 -13.26 -5.63 -8.31
C LEU A 159 -13.21 -7.13 -8.57
N SER A 160 -12.56 -7.58 -9.64
CA SER A 160 -12.23 -9.00 -9.80
C SER A 160 -11.33 -9.47 -8.66
N TYR A 161 -11.55 -10.68 -8.15
CA TYR A 161 -10.64 -11.27 -7.18
C TYR A 161 -9.33 -11.69 -7.86
N LEU A 162 -8.18 -11.39 -7.23
CA LEU A 162 -6.87 -11.88 -7.67
C LEU A 162 -6.43 -13.02 -6.74
N PRO A 163 -6.19 -14.24 -7.26
CA PRO A 163 -5.60 -15.32 -6.48
C PRO A 163 -4.11 -15.04 -6.22
N GLY A 164 -3.57 -15.67 -5.18
CA GLY A 164 -2.15 -15.63 -4.87
C GLY A 164 -1.88 -15.53 -3.38
N LYS A 165 -0.60 -15.54 -3.02
CA LYS A 165 -0.13 -15.32 -1.64
C LYS A 165 0.59 -13.98 -1.57
N THR A 166 0.46 -13.26 -0.46
CA THR A 166 1.24 -12.03 -0.31
C THR A 166 2.71 -12.35 -0.04
N VAL A 167 3.59 -11.44 -0.46
CA VAL A 167 5.03 -11.52 -0.17
C VAL A 167 5.30 -11.64 1.33
N ALA A 168 4.51 -10.98 2.18
CA ALA A 168 4.58 -11.06 3.65
C ALA A 168 4.47 -12.49 4.24
N THR A 169 3.99 -13.46 3.46
CA THR A 169 3.80 -14.85 3.91
C THR A 169 4.89 -15.80 3.44
N LEU A 170 5.91 -15.29 2.75
CA LEU A 170 6.91 -16.08 2.05
C LEU A 170 8.33 -15.59 2.34
N PRO A 171 9.34 -16.47 2.33
CA PRO A 171 10.73 -16.04 2.35
C PRO A 171 11.06 -15.22 1.09
N VAL A 172 11.50 -13.98 1.27
CA VAL A 172 11.97 -13.15 0.15
C VAL A 172 13.37 -13.60 -0.29
N THR A 173 13.56 -13.74 -1.60
CA THR A 173 14.82 -14.15 -2.24
C THR A 173 15.29 -13.11 -3.25
N PRO A 174 16.58 -13.06 -3.60
CA PRO A 174 17.10 -12.09 -4.56
C PRO A 174 16.34 -12.03 -5.91
N PRO A 175 15.90 -13.16 -6.52
CA PRO A 175 15.11 -13.11 -7.76
C PRO A 175 13.77 -12.38 -7.62
N ILE A 176 12.99 -12.67 -6.57
CA ILE A 176 11.70 -12.01 -6.37
C ILE A 176 11.87 -10.53 -5.97
N LEU A 177 12.93 -10.18 -5.24
CA LEU A 177 13.26 -8.79 -4.92
C LEU A 177 13.59 -7.97 -6.18
N PHE A 178 14.35 -8.56 -7.10
CA PHE A 178 14.61 -7.95 -8.41
C PHE A 178 13.32 -7.77 -9.21
N GLU A 179 12.47 -8.80 -9.28
CA GLU A 179 11.19 -8.74 -10.00
C GLU A 179 10.24 -7.69 -9.41
N ILE A 180 10.18 -7.57 -8.08
CA ILE A 180 9.41 -6.53 -7.37
C ILE A 180 9.90 -5.13 -7.76
N GLY A 181 11.21 -4.89 -7.75
CA GLY A 181 11.77 -3.62 -8.19
C GLY A 181 11.45 -3.31 -9.65
N GLN A 182 11.54 -4.33 -10.51
CA GLN A 182 11.21 -4.21 -11.94
C GLN A 182 9.72 -3.86 -12.14
N MET A 183 8.82 -4.54 -11.44
CA MET A 183 7.37 -4.30 -11.52
C MET A 183 7.00 -2.89 -11.04
N ALA A 184 7.59 -2.42 -9.94
CA ALA A 184 7.39 -1.05 -9.44
C ALA A 184 7.77 0.00 -10.50
N ALA A 185 8.93 -0.16 -11.13
CA ALA A 185 9.38 0.74 -12.20
C ALA A 185 8.51 0.67 -13.46
N GLN A 186 8.02 -0.52 -13.83
CA GLN A 186 7.11 -0.71 -14.97
C GLN A 186 5.78 0.01 -14.74
N LEU A 187 5.21 -0.10 -13.55
CA LEU A 187 3.99 0.62 -13.16
C LEU A 187 4.18 2.13 -13.26
N ASP A 188 5.20 2.68 -12.59
CA ASP A 188 5.45 4.12 -12.58
C ASP A 188 5.67 4.66 -14.01
N LYS A 189 6.44 3.92 -14.81
CA LYS A 189 6.77 4.30 -16.19
C LYS A 189 5.54 4.30 -17.09
N VAL A 190 4.73 3.22 -17.07
CA VAL A 190 3.56 3.13 -17.96
C VAL A 190 2.53 4.21 -17.60
N LEU A 191 2.35 4.50 -16.31
CA LEU A 191 1.44 5.56 -15.86
C LEU A 191 1.95 6.94 -16.29
N ALA A 192 3.25 7.21 -16.14
CA ALA A 192 3.84 8.48 -16.54
C ALA A 192 3.80 8.70 -18.07
N GLU A 193 4.02 7.66 -18.87
CA GLU A 193 4.14 7.78 -20.32
C GLU A 193 2.80 7.72 -21.06
N LYS A 194 1.81 6.98 -20.54
CA LYS A 194 0.60 6.62 -21.29
C LYS A 194 -0.71 6.98 -20.62
N PHE A 195 -0.78 7.05 -19.29
CA PHE A 195 -2.05 7.30 -18.61
C PHE A 195 -2.45 8.78 -18.69
N GLN A 196 -3.66 9.05 -19.14
CA GLN A 196 -4.24 10.39 -19.22
C GLN A 196 -5.67 10.33 -18.71
N HIS A 197 -6.04 11.27 -17.82
CA HIS A 197 -7.40 11.35 -17.30
C HIS A 197 -7.75 12.80 -16.89
N PRO A 198 -8.98 13.29 -17.15
CA PRO A 198 -9.38 14.65 -16.74
C PRO A 198 -9.24 14.94 -15.25
N LEU A 199 -9.39 13.91 -14.42
CA LEU A 199 -9.32 14.01 -12.94
C LEU A 199 -7.93 13.68 -12.37
N ILE A 200 -6.89 13.56 -13.22
CA ILE A 200 -5.53 13.17 -12.78
C ILE A 200 -4.95 14.11 -11.71
N LYS A 201 -5.33 15.39 -11.73
CA LYS A 201 -4.93 16.38 -10.72
C LYS A 201 -5.37 16.01 -9.29
N SER A 202 -6.38 15.17 -9.12
CA SER A 202 -6.85 14.71 -7.80
C SER A 202 -5.80 13.85 -7.07
N LEU A 203 -4.80 13.33 -7.79
CA LEU A 203 -3.63 12.66 -7.21
C LEU A 203 -2.63 13.62 -6.54
N HIS A 204 -2.77 14.94 -6.68
CA HIS A 204 -2.03 15.92 -5.88
C HIS A 204 -2.68 16.07 -4.50
N ARG A 205 -2.35 15.17 -3.58
CA ARG A 205 -3.04 15.01 -2.30
C ARG A 205 -2.57 15.94 -1.17
N GLY A 206 -1.81 17.00 -1.46
CA GLY A 206 -1.41 18.02 -0.48
C GLY A 206 -0.69 17.45 0.74
N GLU A 207 -1.24 17.65 1.95
CA GLU A 207 -0.71 17.12 3.23
C GLU A 207 -0.96 15.61 3.46
N PHE A 208 -1.08 14.82 2.40
CA PHE A 208 -1.26 13.38 2.52
C PHE A 208 -0.02 12.72 3.13
N ILE A 209 -0.11 12.27 4.38
CA ILE A 209 1.05 11.92 5.21
C ILE A 209 1.91 10.79 4.62
N TRP A 210 1.34 9.95 3.76
CA TRP A 210 2.02 8.85 3.09
C TRP A 210 2.79 9.25 1.83
N ASN A 211 2.62 10.47 1.32
CA ASN A 211 3.51 10.98 0.30
C ASN A 211 4.86 11.35 0.94
N LEU A 212 5.97 10.89 0.37
CA LEU A 212 7.32 11.15 0.93
C LEU A 212 7.69 12.63 0.99
N THR A 213 7.08 13.52 0.19
CA THR A 213 7.27 14.97 0.36
C THR A 213 6.85 15.46 1.75
N ASN A 214 5.98 14.71 2.43
CA ASN A 214 5.36 15.07 3.70
C ASN A 214 6.07 14.48 4.93
N VAL A 215 7.24 13.83 4.77
CA VAL A 215 8.09 13.38 5.90
C VAL A 215 8.32 14.52 6.93
N PRO A 216 8.55 15.79 6.56
CA PRO A 216 8.67 16.87 7.54
C PRO A 216 7.44 17.07 8.45
N PHE A 217 6.24 16.68 8.01
CA PHE A 217 5.02 16.77 8.83
C PHE A 217 4.97 15.76 9.97
N LEU A 218 5.87 14.77 9.99
CA LEU A 218 6.01 13.86 11.13
C LEU A 218 6.35 14.58 12.44
N LYS A 219 6.90 15.81 12.39
CA LYS A 219 7.09 16.69 13.56
C LYS A 219 5.80 16.88 14.36
N LYS A 220 4.63 16.83 13.71
CA LYS A 220 3.31 16.93 14.37
C LYS A 220 3.03 15.72 15.29
N TYR A 221 3.68 14.58 15.05
CA TYR A 221 3.39 13.29 15.69
C TYR A 221 4.53 12.73 16.56
N ILE A 222 5.73 13.33 16.55
CA ILE A 222 6.88 12.85 17.35
C ILE A 222 6.61 12.79 18.85
N TYR A 223 5.58 13.49 19.34
CA TYR A 223 5.16 13.40 20.73
C TYR A 223 4.78 11.97 21.13
N ALA A 224 4.36 11.14 20.17
CA ALA A 224 4.07 9.73 20.39
C ALA A 224 5.30 8.92 20.80
N LEU A 225 6.50 9.43 20.50
CA LEU A 225 7.79 8.81 20.80
C LEU A 225 8.48 9.42 22.03
N ARG A 226 7.82 10.27 22.84
CA ARG A 226 8.46 11.00 23.97
C ARG A 226 9.25 10.12 24.94
N LYS A 227 8.84 8.86 25.14
CA LYS A 227 9.52 7.89 26.02
C LYS A 227 10.35 6.85 25.25
N SER A 228 10.37 6.95 23.93
CA SER A 228 11.08 6.00 23.06
C SER A 228 12.54 6.41 22.92
N LYS A 229 13.44 5.42 23.06
CA LYS A 229 14.87 5.59 22.73
C LYS A 229 15.11 5.95 21.27
N HIS A 230 14.11 5.76 20.40
CA HIS A 230 14.21 6.00 18.96
C HIS A 230 13.87 7.44 18.54
N LEU A 231 13.40 8.29 19.47
CA LEU A 231 12.99 9.67 19.16
C LEU A 231 14.10 10.47 18.46
N ASN A 232 15.34 10.40 18.95
CA ASN A 232 16.46 11.16 18.39
C ASN A 232 16.77 10.75 16.95
N ALA A 233 16.75 9.45 16.64
CA ALA A 233 16.98 8.96 15.29
C ALA A 233 15.91 9.48 14.31
N VAL A 234 14.63 9.45 14.72
CA VAL A 234 13.52 9.99 13.91
C VAL A 234 13.66 11.49 13.68
N VAL A 235 13.98 12.26 14.73
CA VAL A 235 14.17 13.71 14.61
C VAL A 235 15.30 14.03 13.64
N GLN A 236 16.44 13.32 13.75
CA GLN A 236 17.56 13.48 12.83
C GLN A 236 17.16 13.15 11.38
N VAL A 237 16.44 12.05 11.14
CA VAL A 237 15.95 11.69 9.80
C VAL A 237 15.08 12.81 9.23
N ILE A 238 14.13 13.33 10.01
CA ILE A 238 13.25 14.43 9.59
C ILE A 238 14.05 15.69 9.23
N GLU A 239 15.02 16.06 10.07
CA GLU A 239 15.88 17.24 9.84
C GLU A 239 16.74 17.08 8.59
N GLN A 240 17.41 15.93 8.44
CA GLN A 240 18.19 15.63 7.25
C GLN A 240 17.31 15.61 6.00
N PHE A 241 16.10 15.05 6.08
CA PHE A 241 15.16 15.04 4.96
C PHE A 241 14.80 16.47 4.53
N GLN A 242 14.51 17.34 5.50
CA GLN A 242 14.16 18.73 5.24
C GLN A 242 15.32 19.51 4.60
N ILE A 243 16.57 19.21 4.98
CA ILE A 243 17.76 19.91 4.46
C ILE A 243 18.20 19.35 3.09
N ASN A 244 18.20 18.03 2.93
CA ASN A 244 18.87 17.37 1.80
C ASN A 244 17.92 16.90 0.69
N ILE A 245 16.63 16.70 0.99
CA ILE A 245 15.65 16.16 0.04
C ILE A 245 14.72 17.26 -0.47
N ILE A 246 14.07 18.00 0.44
CA ILE A 246 13.05 19.00 0.05
C ILE A 246 13.57 20.02 -0.98
N PRO A 247 14.78 20.60 -0.85
CA PRO A 247 15.29 21.55 -1.84
C PRO A 247 15.61 20.92 -3.21
N LYS A 248 15.76 19.60 -3.28
CA LYS A 248 16.13 18.86 -4.50
C LYS A 248 14.93 18.23 -5.21
N LEU A 249 13.72 18.33 -4.67
CA LEU A 249 12.55 17.70 -5.29
C LEU A 249 12.33 18.14 -6.75
N SER A 250 12.64 19.39 -7.09
CA SER A 250 12.55 19.90 -8.45
C SER A 250 13.57 19.28 -9.43
N THR A 251 14.60 18.60 -8.95
CA THR A 251 15.58 17.88 -9.79
C THR A 251 15.19 16.42 -9.99
N PHE A 252 14.23 15.89 -9.23
CA PHE A 252 13.75 14.52 -9.39
C PHE A 252 12.70 14.45 -10.49
N ARG A 253 12.61 13.30 -11.17
CA ARG A 253 11.64 13.10 -12.24
C ARG A 253 10.28 12.71 -11.63
N PRO A 254 9.22 13.48 -11.88
CA PRO A 254 7.91 13.21 -11.31
C PRO A 254 7.26 12.00 -11.98
N CYS A 255 6.45 11.27 -11.23
CA CYS A 255 5.58 10.21 -11.75
C CYS A 255 4.37 10.02 -10.85
N ILE A 256 3.45 9.15 -11.26
CA ILE A 256 2.34 8.70 -10.44
C ILE A 256 2.81 7.45 -9.72
N ASN A 257 2.87 7.50 -8.39
CA ASN A 257 3.27 6.37 -7.57
C ASN A 257 2.05 5.55 -7.17
N HIS A 258 2.23 4.23 -7.06
CA HIS A 258 1.35 3.37 -6.27
C HIS A 258 1.29 3.87 -4.83
N GLY A 259 2.44 4.21 -4.26
CA GLY A 259 2.56 4.89 -2.96
C GLY A 259 2.41 3.98 -1.73
N ASP A 260 2.03 2.72 -1.94
CA ASP A 260 1.95 1.66 -0.93
C ASP A 260 2.37 0.29 -1.52
N PHE A 261 3.47 0.25 -2.28
CA PHE A 261 3.97 -0.99 -2.90
C PHE A 261 4.69 -1.89 -1.86
N ASN A 262 3.88 -2.43 -0.94
CA ASN A 262 4.32 -3.18 0.23
C ASN A 262 4.14 -4.71 0.08
N ASP A 263 4.69 -5.45 1.04
CA ASP A 263 4.69 -6.90 1.15
C ASP A 263 3.30 -7.55 1.28
N HIS A 264 2.29 -6.81 1.72
CA HIS A 264 0.90 -7.26 1.79
C HIS A 264 0.08 -6.93 0.54
N ASN A 265 0.54 -6.00 -0.30
CA ASN A 265 -0.14 -5.57 -1.51
C ASN A 265 0.41 -6.23 -2.77
N ILE A 266 1.53 -6.95 -2.67
CA ILE A 266 2.10 -7.73 -3.77
C ILE A 266 1.74 -9.19 -3.57
N LEU A 267 0.99 -9.75 -4.52
CA LEU A 267 0.68 -11.17 -4.60
C LEU A 267 1.69 -11.88 -5.50
N VAL A 268 2.02 -13.11 -5.13
CA VAL A 268 2.86 -14.00 -5.91
C VAL A 268 2.25 -15.40 -6.01
N ASP A 269 2.57 -16.07 -7.11
CA ASP A 269 2.28 -17.47 -7.35
C ASP A 269 3.55 -18.30 -7.45
N LEU A 270 3.45 -19.56 -7.03
CA LEU A 270 4.54 -20.53 -7.13
C LEU A 270 4.60 -21.08 -8.55
N VAL A 271 5.69 -20.82 -9.25
CA VAL A 271 5.90 -21.22 -10.64
C VAL A 271 6.71 -22.51 -10.75
N SER A 272 7.64 -22.75 -9.80
CA SER A 272 8.42 -23.99 -9.76
C SER A 272 8.69 -24.43 -8.33
N THR A 273 8.59 -25.74 -8.10
CA THR A 273 8.86 -26.42 -6.82
C THR A 273 10.24 -27.09 -6.77
N SER A 274 11.04 -26.99 -7.83
CA SER A 274 12.41 -27.54 -7.89
C SER A 274 13.33 -26.74 -6.96
N PRO A 275 14.45 -27.30 -6.43
CA PRO A 275 14.86 -27.24 -5.01
C PRO A 275 14.86 -25.89 -4.28
N ASN A 276 14.83 -24.77 -5.00
CA ASN A 276 14.50 -23.44 -4.49
C ASN A 276 13.17 -22.98 -5.13
N PRO A 277 12.07 -22.82 -4.34
CA PRO A 277 10.78 -22.42 -4.88
C PRO A 277 10.89 -21.08 -5.60
N GLU A 278 10.40 -21.04 -6.84
CA GLU A 278 10.40 -19.83 -7.67
C GLU A 278 9.01 -19.20 -7.66
N TYR A 279 8.95 -17.92 -7.30
CA TYR A 279 7.73 -17.13 -7.24
C TYR A 279 7.73 -16.08 -8.36
N ARG A 280 6.55 -15.79 -8.89
CA ARG A 280 6.30 -14.67 -9.82
C ARG A 280 5.19 -13.80 -9.29
N ILE A 281 5.26 -12.50 -9.57
CA ILE A 281 4.19 -11.57 -9.22
C ILE A 281 2.93 -11.94 -9.99
N SER A 282 1.85 -12.20 -9.26
CA SER A 282 0.54 -12.59 -9.80
C SER A 282 -0.54 -11.56 -9.52
N GLY A 283 -0.26 -10.55 -8.68
CA GLY A 283 -1.23 -9.53 -8.34
C GLY A 283 -0.64 -8.31 -7.67
N ILE A 284 -1.22 -7.14 -7.94
CA ILE A 284 -0.92 -5.88 -7.26
C ILE A 284 -2.25 -5.34 -6.74
N LEU A 285 -2.30 -5.10 -5.43
CA LEU A 285 -3.49 -4.72 -4.69
C LEU A 285 -3.41 -3.28 -4.20
N ASP A 286 -4.58 -2.71 -3.93
CA ASP A 286 -4.77 -1.51 -3.13
C ASP A 286 -4.15 -0.20 -3.64
N PHE A 287 -4.75 0.34 -4.70
CA PHE A 287 -4.41 1.63 -5.30
C PHE A 287 -4.94 2.85 -4.51
N SER A 288 -5.22 2.72 -3.21
CA SER A 288 -5.84 3.81 -2.44
C SER A 288 -4.86 4.88 -1.94
N ASP A 289 -3.56 4.55 -1.86
CA ASP A 289 -2.48 5.49 -1.50
C ASP A 289 -1.89 6.26 -2.69
N MET A 290 -2.37 6.00 -3.91
CA MET A 290 -1.83 6.63 -5.11
C MET A 290 -1.78 8.15 -4.98
N SER A 291 -0.65 8.71 -5.41
CA SER A 291 -0.44 10.15 -5.46
C SER A 291 0.67 10.51 -6.45
N TYR A 292 0.74 11.79 -6.83
CA TYR A 292 1.91 12.29 -7.56
C TYR A 292 3.13 12.33 -6.65
N GLY A 293 4.23 11.72 -7.10
CA GLY A 293 5.52 11.73 -6.44
C GLY A 293 6.63 11.67 -7.47
N TYR A 294 7.65 10.85 -7.23
CA TYR A 294 8.86 10.75 -8.06
C TYR A 294 9.28 9.29 -8.19
N TYR A 295 9.99 8.92 -9.25
CA TYR A 295 10.41 7.52 -9.45
C TYR A 295 11.22 7.00 -8.26
N VAL A 296 12.09 7.84 -7.70
CA VAL A 296 12.90 7.50 -6.52
C VAL A 296 12.05 7.26 -5.26
N PHE A 297 10.81 7.76 -5.20
CA PHE A 297 9.92 7.54 -4.07
C PHE A 297 9.41 6.10 -4.04
N GLU A 298 8.92 5.56 -5.16
CA GLU A 298 8.38 4.20 -5.18
C GLU A 298 9.45 3.16 -4.85
N VAL A 299 10.65 3.29 -5.42
CA VAL A 299 11.77 2.39 -5.10
C VAL A 299 12.17 2.50 -3.63
N ALA A 300 12.15 3.69 -3.03
CA ALA A 300 12.45 3.85 -1.60
C ALA A 300 11.38 3.19 -0.71
N ILE A 301 10.10 3.33 -1.06
CA ILE A 301 8.97 2.69 -0.37
C ILE A 301 9.09 1.16 -0.47
N THR A 302 9.33 0.67 -1.68
CA THR A 302 9.49 -0.76 -1.97
C THR A 302 10.66 -1.36 -1.19
N ILE A 303 11.84 -0.71 -1.20
CA ILE A 303 13.01 -1.16 -0.45
C ILE A 303 12.69 -1.26 1.05
N MET A 304 12.07 -0.23 1.63
CA MET A 304 11.73 -0.21 3.06
C MET A 304 10.90 -1.43 3.44
N TYR A 305 9.86 -1.75 2.65
CA TYR A 305 8.97 -2.87 2.92
C TYR A 305 9.64 -4.22 2.71
N MET A 306 10.40 -4.38 1.62
CA MET A 306 11.10 -5.64 1.37
C MET A 306 12.21 -5.90 2.41
N MET A 307 12.77 -4.85 3.01
CA MET A 307 13.71 -4.97 4.12
C MET A 307 13.05 -5.53 5.38
N ILE A 308 11.75 -5.31 5.61
CA ILE A 308 11.02 -5.84 6.78
C ILE A 308 10.94 -7.37 6.73
N GLU A 309 10.71 -7.92 5.54
CA GLU A 309 10.49 -9.36 5.32
C GLU A 309 11.80 -10.17 5.17
N SER A 310 12.92 -9.50 4.90
CA SER A 310 14.18 -10.17 4.59
C SER A 310 14.99 -10.55 5.83
N GLN A 311 15.65 -11.71 5.76
CA GLN A 311 16.68 -12.12 6.72
C GLN A 311 18.00 -11.38 6.51
N GLU A 312 18.24 -10.87 5.31
CA GLU A 312 19.42 -10.08 4.91
C GLU A 312 18.99 -8.67 4.48
N PRO A 313 18.44 -7.85 5.40
CA PRO A 313 17.78 -6.58 5.06
C PRO A 313 18.69 -5.60 4.33
N LEU A 314 19.99 -5.57 4.61
CA LEU A 314 20.90 -4.63 3.94
C LEU A 314 21.08 -4.94 2.45
N LEU A 315 21.05 -6.21 2.02
CA LEU A 315 21.23 -6.57 0.61
C LEU A 315 19.98 -6.27 -0.23
N VAL A 316 18.81 -6.23 0.41
CA VAL A 316 17.52 -5.96 -0.24
C VAL A 316 17.55 -4.71 -1.12
N GLY A 317 18.11 -3.62 -0.59
CA GLY A 317 18.16 -2.35 -1.30
C GLY A 317 18.82 -2.46 -2.66
N GLY A 318 19.88 -3.28 -2.78
CA GLY A 318 20.55 -3.50 -4.05
C GLY A 318 19.80 -4.41 -5.01
N HIS A 319 19.15 -5.48 -4.53
CA HIS A 319 18.35 -6.38 -5.37
C HIS A 319 17.14 -5.66 -5.98
N VAL A 320 16.39 -4.90 -5.15
CA VAL A 320 15.25 -4.11 -5.59
C VAL A 320 15.70 -2.98 -6.52
N LEU A 321 16.78 -2.27 -6.19
CA LEU A 321 17.31 -1.21 -7.03
C LEU A 321 17.77 -1.71 -8.40
N ALA A 322 18.41 -2.88 -8.48
CA ALA A 322 18.79 -3.49 -9.75
C ALA A 322 17.57 -3.76 -10.64
N GLY A 323 16.50 -4.30 -10.05
CA GLY A 323 15.23 -4.52 -10.74
C GLY A 323 14.64 -3.22 -11.27
N PHE A 324 14.55 -2.21 -10.40
CA PHE A 324 13.98 -0.91 -10.73
C PHE A 324 14.78 -0.21 -11.86
N GLU A 325 16.10 -0.12 -11.71
CA GLU A 325 16.99 0.53 -12.70
C GLU A 325 17.10 -0.24 -14.01
N SER A 326 16.69 -1.51 -14.07
CA SER A 326 16.56 -2.26 -15.33
C SER A 326 15.49 -1.68 -16.27
N VAL A 327 14.55 -0.89 -15.73
CA VAL A 327 13.43 -0.28 -16.46
C VAL A 327 13.52 1.24 -16.43
N VAL A 328 13.75 1.82 -15.24
CA VAL A 328 13.90 3.25 -15.02
C VAL A 328 15.22 3.51 -14.29
N PRO A 329 16.33 3.74 -15.01
CA PRO A 329 17.60 4.12 -14.40
C PRO A 329 17.43 5.43 -13.63
N LEU A 330 17.82 5.47 -12.35
CA LEU A 330 17.75 6.68 -11.53
C LEU A 330 18.81 7.71 -11.99
N THR A 331 18.48 9.00 -11.87
CA THR A 331 19.50 10.05 -12.05
C THR A 331 20.49 10.04 -10.88
N PRO A 332 21.68 10.66 -11.01
CA PRO A 332 22.61 10.80 -9.90
C PRO A 332 21.99 11.46 -8.66
N GLU A 333 21.13 12.47 -8.85
CA GLU A 333 20.46 13.20 -7.77
C GLU A 333 19.43 12.32 -7.05
N GLU A 334 18.62 11.56 -7.81
CA GLU A 334 17.68 10.58 -7.29
C GLU A 334 18.41 9.48 -6.52
N ARG A 335 19.46 8.92 -7.12
CA ARG A 335 20.24 7.84 -6.52
C ARG A 335 20.90 8.26 -5.20
N ALA A 336 21.45 9.48 -5.14
CA ALA A 336 22.04 10.05 -3.93
C ALA A 336 21.03 10.41 -2.82
N ALA A 337 19.73 10.43 -3.14
CA ALA A 337 18.65 10.67 -2.20
C ALA A 337 18.07 9.38 -1.59
N LEU A 338 18.35 8.23 -2.20
CA LEU A 338 17.67 6.96 -1.94
C LEU A 338 17.75 6.54 -0.46
N PHE A 339 18.93 6.59 0.16
CA PHE A 339 19.12 6.21 1.56
C PHE A 339 18.20 6.99 2.51
N LEU A 340 18.16 8.31 2.34
CA LEU A 340 17.40 9.19 3.22
C LEU A 340 15.89 9.09 2.94
N LEU A 341 15.48 8.76 1.71
CA LEU A 341 14.10 8.45 1.36
C LEU A 341 13.62 7.15 2.04
N VAL A 342 14.44 6.10 2.05
CA VAL A 342 14.16 4.84 2.77
C VAL A 342 14.04 5.09 4.28
N CYS A 343 14.99 5.85 4.86
CA CYS A 343 14.90 6.28 6.26
C CYS A 343 13.63 7.09 6.54
N GLY A 344 13.27 8.00 5.63
CA GLY A 344 12.05 8.81 5.70
C GLY A 344 10.78 7.94 5.70
N ARG A 345 10.73 6.90 4.87
CA ARG A 345 9.59 5.97 4.84
C ARG A 345 9.49 5.14 6.12
N TYR A 346 10.62 4.68 6.66
CA TYR A 346 10.65 4.05 7.99
C TYR A 346 10.12 5.02 9.06
N ALA A 347 10.59 6.27 9.06
CA ALA A 347 10.11 7.27 10.01
C ALA A 347 8.60 7.52 9.87
N GLN A 348 8.07 7.60 8.64
CA GLN A 348 6.63 7.71 8.39
C GLN A 348 5.90 6.55 9.06
N SER A 349 6.19 5.32 8.64
CA SER A 349 5.49 4.13 9.15
C SER A 349 5.59 4.04 10.68
N LEU A 350 6.77 4.20 11.26
CA LEU A 350 6.98 3.97 12.69
C LEU A 350 6.42 5.06 13.62
N VAL A 351 6.58 6.34 13.26
CA VAL A 351 6.04 7.47 14.04
C VAL A 351 4.52 7.40 14.06
N ILE A 352 3.97 7.14 12.89
CA ILE A 352 2.54 7.10 12.68
C ILE A 352 1.93 5.87 13.35
N ALA A 353 2.61 4.71 13.34
CA ALA A 353 2.21 3.55 14.13
C ALA A 353 2.07 3.92 15.61
N ALA A 354 3.15 4.48 16.18
CA ALA A 354 3.20 4.86 17.58
C ALA A 354 2.11 5.88 17.94
N HIS A 355 1.89 6.86 17.06
CA HIS A 355 0.83 7.85 17.25
C HIS A 355 -0.55 7.21 17.29
N THR A 356 -0.86 6.33 16.35
CA THR A 356 -2.19 5.72 16.29
C THR A 356 -2.41 4.67 17.37
N THR A 357 -1.36 4.00 17.85
CA THR A 357 -1.43 3.13 19.03
C THR A 357 -1.83 3.92 20.28
N LEU A 358 -1.41 5.19 20.41
CA LEU A 358 -1.85 6.04 21.53
C LEU A 358 -3.34 6.41 21.44
N LEU A 359 -3.90 6.46 20.23
CA LEU A 359 -5.33 6.76 20.02
C LEU A 359 -6.20 5.51 20.17
N HIS A 360 -5.67 4.36 19.79
CA HIS A 360 -6.36 3.07 19.71
C HIS A 360 -5.52 1.94 20.31
N PRO A 361 -5.27 1.97 21.63
CA PRO A 361 -4.41 0.99 22.29
C PRO A 361 -4.92 -0.45 22.18
N GLU A 362 -6.23 -0.64 21.97
CA GLU A 362 -6.84 -1.95 21.73
C GLU A 362 -6.31 -2.65 20.47
N ASN A 363 -5.70 -1.91 19.54
CA ASN A 363 -5.16 -2.43 18.29
C ASN A 363 -3.62 -2.47 18.26
N GLU A 364 -2.96 -2.34 19.42
CA GLU A 364 -1.49 -2.22 19.50
C GLU A 364 -0.74 -3.39 18.83
N GLU A 365 -1.15 -4.64 19.09
CA GLU A 365 -0.44 -5.83 18.57
C GLU A 365 -0.35 -5.82 17.05
N TYR A 366 -1.42 -5.35 16.41
CA TYR A 366 -1.58 -5.20 14.98
C TYR A 366 -0.80 -4.00 14.45
N LEU A 367 -0.97 -2.85 15.10
CA LEU A 367 -0.34 -1.59 14.71
C LEU A 367 1.17 -1.68 14.76
N MET A 368 1.69 -2.53 15.61
CA MET A 368 3.12 -2.67 15.81
C MET A 368 3.72 -3.79 14.95
N ILE A 369 2.99 -4.43 14.03
CA ILE A 369 3.54 -5.48 13.13
C ILE A 369 4.79 -4.98 12.41
N THR A 370 4.67 -3.90 11.63
CA THR A 370 5.81 -3.25 10.96
C THR A 370 6.84 -2.75 11.98
N ALA A 371 6.40 -2.27 13.14
CA ALA A 371 7.30 -1.73 14.17
C ALA A 371 8.15 -2.80 14.87
N LYS A 372 7.75 -4.08 14.88
CA LYS A 372 8.50 -5.18 15.52
C LYS A 372 9.93 -5.29 14.98
N THR A 373 10.12 -5.14 13.67
CA THR A 373 11.44 -5.16 13.03
C THR A 373 11.85 -3.80 12.47
N GLY A 374 10.89 -2.93 12.13
CA GLY A 374 11.18 -1.63 11.51
C GLY A 374 12.07 -0.72 12.36
N TRP A 375 11.90 -0.69 13.69
CA TRP A 375 12.81 0.08 14.56
C TRP A 375 14.25 -0.43 14.49
N LYS A 376 14.44 -1.76 14.45
CA LYS A 376 15.77 -2.37 14.34
C LYS A 376 16.42 -1.98 13.01
N HIS A 377 15.68 -2.02 11.90
CA HIS A 377 16.20 -1.69 10.58
C HIS A 377 16.49 -0.19 10.42
N LEU A 378 15.62 0.69 10.91
CA LEU A 378 15.89 2.12 10.91
C LEU A 378 17.15 2.45 11.72
N MET A 379 17.30 1.88 12.92
CA MET A 379 18.50 2.11 13.74
C MET A 379 19.76 1.57 13.06
N MET A 380 19.71 0.38 12.46
CA MET A 380 20.81 -0.19 11.69
C MET A 380 21.25 0.75 10.54
N LEU A 381 20.30 1.29 9.77
CA LEU A 381 20.61 2.24 8.69
C LEU A 381 21.26 3.53 9.22
N VAL A 382 20.71 4.09 10.30
CA VAL A 382 21.23 5.33 10.91
C VAL A 382 22.63 5.11 11.51
N GLU A 383 22.87 3.98 12.17
CA GLU A 383 24.14 3.63 12.81
C GLU A 383 25.25 3.34 11.78
N MET A 384 24.93 2.67 10.67
CA MET A 384 25.90 2.40 9.59
C MET A 384 26.23 3.62 8.74
N GLY A 385 25.27 4.55 8.62
CA GLY A 385 25.40 5.77 7.84
C GLY A 385 25.21 5.57 6.34
N GLN A 386 24.93 6.67 5.64
CA GLN A 386 24.58 6.69 4.22
C GLN A 386 25.64 6.03 3.34
N GLU A 387 26.91 6.44 3.46
CA GLU A 387 28.00 5.98 2.59
C GLU A 387 28.14 4.45 2.61
N THR A 388 28.17 3.85 3.81
CA THR A 388 28.30 2.40 3.98
C THR A 388 27.12 1.65 3.37
N VAL A 389 25.88 2.12 3.63
CA VAL A 389 24.67 1.47 3.14
C VAL A 389 24.56 1.59 1.62
N GLU A 390 24.81 2.78 1.07
CA GLU A 390 24.78 3.01 -0.37
C GLU A 390 25.85 2.20 -1.09
N GLN A 391 27.05 2.05 -0.50
CA GLN A 391 28.08 1.17 -1.05
C GLN A 391 27.57 -0.27 -1.18
N ILE A 392 26.91 -0.81 -0.14
CA ILE A 392 26.34 -2.15 -0.16
C ILE A 392 25.25 -2.27 -1.23
N TRP A 393 24.29 -1.34 -1.26
CA TRP A 393 23.19 -1.35 -2.21
C TRP A 393 23.68 -1.25 -3.65
N PHE A 394 24.61 -0.32 -3.93
CA PHE A 394 25.07 -0.07 -5.28
C PHE A 394 26.01 -1.16 -5.79
N GLN A 395 26.86 -1.74 -4.94
CA GLN A 395 27.65 -2.91 -5.33
C GLN A 395 26.79 -4.14 -5.58
N THR A 396 25.77 -4.36 -4.74
CA THR A 396 24.80 -5.45 -4.94
C THR A 396 24.04 -5.24 -6.24
N ALA A 397 23.57 -4.01 -6.52
CA ALA A 397 22.86 -3.72 -7.76
C ALA A 397 23.75 -3.90 -9.00
N GLU A 398 25.02 -3.48 -8.94
CA GLU A 398 25.99 -3.63 -10.03
C GLU A 398 26.29 -5.11 -10.34
N SER A 399 26.13 -6.02 -9.36
CA SER A 399 26.33 -7.46 -9.58
C SER A 399 25.38 -8.08 -10.61
N TYR A 400 24.23 -7.44 -10.88
CA TYR A 400 23.26 -7.87 -11.89
C TYR A 400 23.59 -7.41 -13.32
N ARG A 401 24.59 -6.54 -13.49
CA ARG A 401 25.03 -6.04 -14.81
C ARG A 401 26.15 -6.88 -15.42
N LYS A 402 26.67 -7.84 -14.66
CA LYS A 402 27.69 -8.81 -15.08
C LYS A 402 27.01 -10.06 -15.60
#